data_AF-A0A820YUH0-F1
#
_entry.id   AF-A0A820YUH0-F1
#
_cell.length_a   1.000
_cell.length_b   1.000
_cell.length_c   1.000
_cell.angle_alpha   90.00
_cell.angle_beta   90.00
_cell.angle_gamma   90.00
#
_symmetry.space_group_name_H-M   'P 1'
#
loop_
_entity.id
_entity.type
_entity.pdbx_description
1 polymer ?
#
loop_
_entity_poly.entity_id
_entity_poly.type
_entity_poly.pdbx_seq_one_letter_code
_entity_poly.pdbx_strand_id
1 'polypeptide(L)'
;MNGIDAKDKQMFDQKYICPVCALILRDPVQFIRCGHRQCQTCLPNEHQREITCAQCQTKMLKTEALYLFDNYQNHLAEYHPNPICDHCGKQFNSTNKFNEHRLVDCPGISVECLSHDYACNEHVITHVEIEEHSMAEQDQQTFSNDVRRISLCENERQTNTDFPLTTTTTESYDPDTIQFEELRDIINVLTGGIEALANDAQRLSNESLQAHIIRQAGTEQLLTLKNSVEESDAVLEGISFNLDILRQDFTSLQEKVNDFQCVSYDGTFLWKITNVKGKM
;
A
#
# COMPACT_ATOMS: atom_id res chain seq x y z
N MET A 1 9.33 -8.32 -7.03
CA MET A 1 9.23 -9.22 -8.21
C MET A 1 9.28 -8.43 -9.51
N ASN A 2 9.95 -9.00 -10.51
CA ASN A 2 10.26 -8.41 -11.80
C ASN A 2 8.98 -8.11 -12.61
N GLY A 3 8.99 -7.01 -13.36
CA GLY A 3 7.79 -6.47 -13.99
C GLY A 3 7.25 -7.30 -15.16
N ILE A 4 6.20 -6.76 -15.77
CA ILE A 4 5.46 -7.34 -16.89
C ILE A 4 6.45 -7.72 -18.00
N ASP A 5 6.68 -9.02 -18.19
CA ASP A 5 7.26 -9.55 -19.42
C ASP A 5 6.28 -9.24 -20.54
N ALA A 6 6.42 -8.06 -21.14
CA ALA A 6 5.76 -7.78 -22.40
C ALA A 6 6.36 -8.75 -23.41
N LYS A 7 5.63 -9.84 -23.69
CA LYS A 7 5.90 -10.74 -24.83
C LYS A 7 5.97 -9.98 -26.16
N ASP A 8 5.60 -8.69 -26.17
CA ASP A 8 5.57 -7.81 -27.33
C ASP A 8 6.53 -6.62 -27.19
N LYS A 9 7.82 -6.85 -26.85
CA LYS A 9 8.87 -5.81 -26.94
C LYS A 9 8.92 -5.10 -28.30
N GLN A 10 8.34 -5.68 -29.34
CA GLN A 10 8.29 -5.13 -30.71
C GLN A 10 7.17 -4.10 -30.93
N MET A 11 6.18 -3.96 -30.03
CA MET A 11 5.09 -2.98 -30.18
C MET A 11 5.37 -1.64 -29.48
N PHE A 12 6.42 -1.55 -28.66
CA PHE A 12 6.73 -0.35 -27.87
C PHE A 12 7.86 0.46 -28.50
N ASP A 13 7.63 1.76 -28.68
CA ASP A 13 8.70 2.69 -29.01
C ASP A 13 9.73 2.70 -27.85
N GLN A 14 11.01 2.67 -28.20
CA GLN A 14 12.13 2.51 -27.27
C GLN A 14 12.15 3.63 -26.21
N LYS A 15 11.55 4.79 -26.51
CA LYS A 15 11.38 5.91 -25.57
C LYS A 15 10.46 5.62 -24.37
N TYR A 16 9.66 4.56 -24.43
CA TYR A 16 8.78 4.11 -23.34
C TYR A 16 9.33 2.90 -22.57
N ILE A 17 10.54 2.45 -22.91
CA ILE A 17 11.20 1.34 -22.25
C ILE A 17 12.21 1.87 -21.23
N CYS A 18 12.10 1.38 -19.99
CA CYS A 18 13.02 1.67 -18.92
C CYS A 18 14.39 1.03 -19.22
N PRO A 19 15.50 1.79 -19.16
CA PRO A 19 16.84 1.24 -19.38
C PRO A 19 17.32 0.31 -18.27
N VAL A 20 16.74 0.38 -17.07
CA VAL A 20 17.17 -0.40 -15.91
C VAL A 20 16.52 -1.78 -15.91
N CYS A 21 15.19 -1.83 -16.00
CA CYS A 21 14.46 -3.09 -15.96
C CYS A 21 14.13 -3.66 -17.35
N ALA A 22 14.38 -2.92 -18.44
CA ALA A 22 14.05 -3.29 -19.82
C ALA A 22 12.54 -3.57 -20.06
N LEU A 23 11.70 -2.95 -19.23
CA LEU A 23 10.23 -3.04 -19.30
C LEU A 23 9.63 -1.67 -19.61
N ILE A 24 8.35 -1.64 -19.91
CA ILE A 24 7.56 -0.40 -20.04
C ILE A 24 7.72 0.44 -18.76
N LEU A 25 7.92 1.74 -18.93
CA LEU A 25 8.12 2.69 -17.83
C LEU A 25 6.95 2.64 -16.83
N ARG A 26 7.25 2.63 -15.53
CA ARG A 26 6.24 2.73 -14.45
C ARG A 26 6.57 3.93 -13.60
N ASP A 27 5.62 4.86 -13.50
CA ASP A 27 5.79 6.18 -12.90
C ASP A 27 7.10 6.83 -13.39
N PRO A 28 7.18 7.17 -14.69
CA PRO A 28 8.42 7.60 -15.29
C PRO A 28 8.92 8.89 -14.66
N VAL A 29 10.20 8.86 -14.32
CA VAL A 29 10.96 10.02 -13.87
C VAL A 29 11.91 10.42 -14.99
N GLN A 30 11.93 11.72 -15.32
CA GLN A 30 12.86 12.29 -16.28
C GLN A 30 13.98 13.03 -15.56
N PHE A 31 15.20 12.73 -15.95
CA PHE A 31 16.39 13.43 -15.47
C PHE A 31 16.54 14.78 -16.17
N ILE A 32 16.53 15.88 -15.41
CA ILE A 32 16.62 17.24 -15.98
C ILE A 32 17.94 17.43 -16.74
N ARG A 33 19.05 16.86 -16.24
CA ARG A 33 20.38 17.07 -16.82
C ARG A 33 20.63 16.38 -18.15
N CYS A 34 20.00 15.23 -18.39
CA CYS A 34 20.26 14.43 -19.59
C CYS A 34 19.01 14.02 -20.37
N GLY A 35 17.81 14.35 -19.87
CA GLY A 35 16.54 14.09 -20.54
C GLY A 35 16.10 12.62 -20.56
N HIS A 36 16.93 11.68 -20.10
CA HIS A 36 16.62 10.25 -20.08
C HIS A 36 15.58 9.91 -19.00
N ARG A 37 14.81 8.85 -19.27
CA ARG A 37 13.68 8.42 -18.45
C ARG A 37 13.92 7.03 -17.87
N GLN A 38 13.42 6.81 -16.65
CA GLN A 38 13.40 5.50 -16.00
C GLN A 38 12.23 5.39 -15.02
N CYS A 39 11.92 4.18 -14.56
CA CYS A 39 10.88 4.00 -13.54
C CYS A 39 11.30 4.61 -12.20
N GLN A 40 10.35 5.17 -11.46
CA GLN A 40 10.57 5.62 -10.09
C GLN A 40 11.11 4.50 -9.20
N THR A 41 10.55 3.29 -9.32
CA THR A 41 10.96 2.09 -8.57
C THR A 41 12.34 1.56 -8.97
N CYS A 42 12.87 1.99 -10.12
CA CYS A 42 14.23 1.66 -10.56
C CYS A 42 15.25 2.72 -10.10
N LEU A 43 14.83 3.75 -9.38
CA LEU A 43 15.75 4.68 -8.74
C LEU A 43 16.41 4.02 -7.52
N PRO A 44 17.66 4.39 -7.19
CA PRO A 44 18.30 3.94 -5.97
C PRO A 44 17.54 4.38 -4.70
N ASN A 45 17.77 3.63 -3.62
CA ASN A 45 17.13 3.79 -2.31
C ASN A 45 17.08 5.26 -1.83
N GLU A 46 16.09 5.58 -0.97
CA GLU A 46 15.84 6.93 -0.46
C GLU A 46 17.04 7.63 0.18
N HIS A 47 17.97 6.86 0.72
CA HIS A 47 19.14 7.36 1.43
C HIS A 47 20.26 7.87 0.48
N GLN A 48 20.14 7.62 -0.83
CA GLN A 48 21.15 8.02 -1.80
C GLN A 48 20.80 9.37 -2.44
N ARG A 49 21.58 10.41 -2.11
CA ARG A 49 21.40 11.78 -2.63
C ARG A 49 21.80 11.93 -4.09
N GLU A 50 22.82 11.21 -4.51
CA GLU A 50 23.31 11.22 -5.89
C GLU A 50 22.85 9.99 -6.64
N ILE A 51 22.37 10.22 -7.86
CA ILE A 51 21.91 9.19 -8.77
C ILE A 51 22.71 9.28 -10.07
N THR A 52 22.96 8.14 -10.70
CA THR A 52 23.66 8.06 -11.98
C THR A 52 22.69 7.56 -13.03
N CYS A 53 22.57 8.27 -14.16
CA CYS A 53 21.72 7.85 -15.24
C CYS A 53 22.24 6.53 -15.85
N ALA A 54 21.39 5.50 -15.90
CA ALA A 54 21.76 4.19 -16.45
C ALA A 54 22.09 4.21 -17.96
N GLN A 55 21.60 5.21 -18.71
CA GLN A 55 21.84 5.29 -20.16
C GLN A 55 23.11 6.06 -20.52
N CYS A 56 23.41 7.16 -19.84
CA CYS A 56 24.51 8.07 -20.21
C CYS A 56 25.55 8.29 -19.11
N GLN A 57 25.37 7.64 -17.96
CA GLN A 57 26.27 7.72 -16.79
C GLN A 57 26.45 9.14 -16.21
N THR A 58 25.61 10.10 -16.59
CA THR A 58 25.59 11.43 -15.98
C THR A 58 25.17 11.32 -14.52
N LYS A 59 25.98 11.87 -13.62
CA LYS A 59 25.66 12.02 -12.19
C LYS A 59 24.80 13.25 -11.95
N MET A 60 23.83 13.13 -11.07
CA MET A 60 22.90 14.21 -10.72
C MET A 60 22.32 14.01 -9.33
N LEU A 61 21.71 15.05 -8.79
CA LEU A 61 21.00 14.97 -7.51
C LEU A 61 19.62 14.34 -7.71
N LYS A 62 19.15 13.58 -6.74
CA LYS A 62 17.81 12.96 -6.78
C LYS A 62 16.68 13.99 -6.91
N THR A 63 16.89 15.20 -6.40
CA THR A 63 15.97 16.35 -6.54
C THR A 63 15.88 16.91 -7.96
N GLU A 64 16.83 16.56 -8.84
CA GLU A 64 16.86 16.99 -10.25
C GLU A 64 16.12 16.01 -11.17
N ALA A 65 15.18 15.24 -10.61
CA ALA A 65 14.37 14.24 -11.29
C ALA A 65 12.90 14.67 -11.26
N LEU A 66 12.28 14.86 -12.44
CA LEU A 66 10.89 15.31 -12.58
C LEU A 66 9.95 14.14 -12.85
N TYR A 67 8.81 14.11 -12.17
CA TYR A 67 7.75 13.14 -12.44
C TYR A 67 7.00 13.51 -13.72
N LEU A 68 6.94 12.58 -14.67
CA LEU A 68 6.17 12.74 -15.91
C LEU A 68 4.86 11.96 -15.80
N PHE A 69 3.82 12.59 -15.27
CA PHE A 69 2.53 11.91 -15.06
C PHE A 69 1.60 12.02 -16.27
N ASP A 70 1.27 13.25 -16.70
CA ASP A 70 0.13 13.48 -17.61
C ASP A 70 0.33 12.92 -19.03
N ASN A 71 1.48 13.21 -19.65
CA ASN A 71 1.73 12.79 -21.04
C ASN A 71 1.92 11.27 -21.20
N TYR A 72 2.32 10.59 -20.13
CA TYR A 72 2.58 9.15 -20.18
C TYR A 72 1.29 8.34 -19.95
N GLN A 73 0.46 8.76 -19.00
CA GLN A 73 -0.84 8.11 -18.75
C GLN A 73 -1.77 8.25 -19.96
N ASN A 74 -1.81 9.42 -20.61
CA ASN A 74 -2.60 9.61 -21.84
C ASN A 74 -2.12 8.69 -22.97
N HIS A 75 -0.80 8.53 -23.16
CA HIS A 75 -0.27 7.58 -24.16
C HIS A 75 -0.64 6.13 -23.85
N LEU A 76 -0.56 5.72 -22.58
CA LEU A 76 -0.98 4.38 -22.18
C LEU A 76 -2.47 4.16 -22.42
N ALA A 77 -3.33 5.12 -22.06
CA ALA A 77 -4.78 5.00 -22.24
C ALA A 77 -5.21 5.03 -23.71
N GLU A 78 -4.57 5.86 -24.55
CA GLU A 78 -4.94 6.03 -25.96
C GLU A 78 -4.40 4.91 -26.87
N TYR A 79 -3.22 4.37 -26.58
CA TYR A 79 -2.51 3.47 -27.52
C TYR A 79 -2.30 2.05 -27.00
N HIS A 80 -2.57 1.76 -25.71
CA HIS A 80 -2.29 0.44 -25.12
C HIS A 80 -3.48 -0.05 -24.28
N PRO A 81 -4.30 -0.98 -24.81
CA PRO A 81 -5.56 -1.35 -24.18
C PRO A 81 -5.36 -2.08 -22.85
N ASN A 82 -6.28 -1.77 -21.93
CA ASN A 82 -6.55 -2.39 -20.64
C ASN A 82 -5.88 -3.76 -20.41
N PRO A 83 -4.83 -3.85 -19.56
CA PRO A 83 -4.18 -5.13 -19.27
C PRO A 83 -5.15 -6.15 -18.70
N ILE A 84 -5.03 -7.39 -19.18
CA ILE A 84 -5.83 -8.55 -18.74
C ILE A 84 -4.95 -9.44 -17.88
N CYS A 85 -5.48 -9.92 -16.76
CA CYS A 85 -4.79 -10.90 -15.93
C CYS A 85 -4.80 -12.28 -16.57
N ASP A 86 -3.62 -12.82 -16.86
CA ASP A 86 -3.45 -14.17 -17.41
C ASP A 86 -3.95 -15.28 -16.47
N HIS A 87 -4.01 -15.00 -15.15
CA HIS A 87 -4.40 -15.98 -14.13
C HIS A 87 -5.90 -15.99 -13.84
N CYS A 88 -6.57 -14.84 -13.86
CA CYS A 88 -8.00 -14.74 -13.50
C CYS A 88 -8.89 -14.15 -14.61
N GLY A 89 -8.31 -13.68 -15.72
CA GLY A 89 -9.02 -13.11 -16.86
C GLY A 89 -9.59 -11.70 -16.66
N LYS A 90 -9.41 -11.07 -15.49
CA LYS A 90 -9.94 -9.72 -15.22
C LYS A 90 -9.21 -8.66 -16.05
N GLN A 91 -9.96 -7.73 -16.63
CA GLN A 91 -9.44 -6.58 -17.37
C GLN A 91 -9.35 -5.36 -16.45
N PHE A 92 -8.29 -4.56 -16.63
CA PHE A 92 -8.02 -3.40 -15.78
C PHE A 92 -7.87 -2.15 -16.62
N ASN A 93 -8.45 -1.04 -16.15
CA ASN A 93 -8.38 0.25 -16.84
C ASN A 93 -7.08 1.03 -16.59
N SER A 94 -6.17 0.48 -15.79
CA SER A 94 -4.84 1.05 -15.60
C SER A 94 -3.82 -0.03 -15.22
N THR A 95 -2.57 0.19 -15.61
CA THR A 95 -1.44 -0.68 -15.27
C THR A 95 -1.20 -0.75 -13.77
N ASN A 96 -1.49 0.32 -13.02
CA ASN A 96 -1.33 0.35 -11.57
C ASN A 96 -2.36 -0.55 -10.87
N LYS A 97 -3.64 -0.47 -11.25
CA LYS A 97 -4.68 -1.36 -10.71
C LYS A 97 -4.46 -2.82 -11.11
N PHE A 98 -3.91 -3.05 -12.30
CA PHE A 98 -3.49 -4.39 -12.72
C PHE A 98 -2.35 -4.93 -11.86
N ASN A 99 -1.32 -4.13 -11.58
CA ASN A 99 -0.19 -4.55 -10.74
C ASN A 99 -0.63 -4.78 -9.29
N GLU A 100 -1.48 -3.92 -8.73
CA GLU A 100 -2.07 -4.07 -7.40
C GLU A 100 -2.84 -5.38 -7.32
N HIS A 101 -3.76 -5.62 -8.26
CA HIS A 101 -4.46 -6.90 -8.34
C HIS A 101 -3.50 -8.07 -8.45
N ARG A 102 -2.47 -8.00 -9.31
CA ARG A 102 -1.52 -9.09 -9.51
C ARG A 102 -0.68 -9.37 -8.26
N LEU A 103 -0.42 -8.38 -7.42
CA LEU A 103 0.45 -8.51 -6.26
C LEU A 103 -0.30 -8.83 -4.97
N VAL A 104 -1.57 -8.45 -4.88
CA VAL A 104 -2.33 -8.47 -3.63
C VAL A 104 -3.62 -9.26 -3.74
N ASP A 105 -4.34 -9.14 -4.86
CA ASP A 105 -5.73 -9.60 -4.96
C ASP A 105 -5.95 -10.78 -5.91
N CYS A 106 -4.89 -11.26 -6.58
CA CYS A 106 -5.06 -12.22 -7.67
C CYS A 106 -5.26 -13.64 -7.11
N PRO A 107 -6.45 -14.24 -7.29
CA PRO A 107 -6.75 -15.54 -6.70
C PRO A 107 -5.92 -16.67 -7.33
N GLY A 108 -5.39 -16.46 -8.53
CA GLY A 108 -4.62 -17.46 -9.26
C GLY A 108 -3.10 -17.31 -9.12
N ILE A 109 -2.62 -16.42 -8.26
CA ILE A 109 -1.19 -16.28 -7.94
C ILE A 109 -0.87 -17.03 -6.66
N SER A 110 0.10 -17.93 -6.79
CA SER A 110 0.71 -18.68 -5.70
C SER A 110 1.74 -17.83 -4.97
N VAL A 111 1.67 -17.81 -3.65
CA VAL A 111 2.62 -17.16 -2.76
C VAL A 111 3.27 -18.16 -1.82
N GLU A 112 4.47 -17.85 -1.36
CA GLU A 112 5.17 -18.68 -0.37
C GLU A 112 4.49 -18.58 0.99
N CYS A 113 4.32 -19.73 1.65
CA CYS A 113 3.79 -19.77 3.01
C CYS A 113 4.82 -19.20 3.99
N LEU A 114 4.42 -18.16 4.74
CA LEU A 114 5.27 -17.49 5.73
C LEU A 114 5.64 -18.39 6.92
N SER A 115 4.92 -19.50 7.12
CA SER A 115 5.17 -20.48 8.17
C SER A 115 6.02 -21.66 7.71
N HIS A 116 6.55 -21.64 6.48
CA HIS A 116 7.45 -22.69 6.00
C HIS A 116 8.62 -22.94 6.97
N ASP A 117 9.19 -21.88 7.54
CA ASP A 117 10.29 -21.96 8.51
C ASP A 117 9.90 -22.63 9.84
N TYR A 118 8.61 -22.83 10.09
CA TYR A 118 8.05 -23.37 11.34
C TYR A 118 7.35 -24.73 11.15
N ALA A 119 7.73 -25.49 10.11
CA ALA A 119 7.27 -26.85 9.80
C ALA A 119 5.96 -26.98 9.01
N CYS A 120 5.55 -25.95 8.26
CA CYS A 120 4.54 -26.09 7.22
C CYS A 120 5.04 -27.00 6.08
N ASN A 121 4.28 -28.05 5.74
CA ASN A 121 4.59 -28.92 4.59
C ASN A 121 4.14 -28.33 3.25
N GLU A 122 3.25 -27.32 3.25
CA GLU A 122 2.80 -26.62 2.05
C GLU A 122 3.62 -25.34 1.85
N HIS A 123 4.63 -25.45 0.99
CA HIS A 123 5.52 -24.32 0.68
C HIS A 123 4.87 -23.18 -0.09
N VAL A 124 3.81 -23.48 -0.86
CA VAL A 124 3.22 -22.54 -1.83
C VAL A 124 1.70 -22.72 -1.83
N ILE A 125 0.99 -21.64 -1.55
CA ILE A 125 -0.48 -21.60 -1.47
C ILE A 125 -1.01 -20.42 -2.31
N THR A 126 -2.22 -20.50 -2.84
CA THR A 126 -2.82 -19.36 -3.57
C THR A 126 -3.34 -18.30 -2.61
N HIS A 127 -3.48 -17.05 -3.05
CA HIS A 127 -4.07 -15.99 -2.23
C HIS A 127 -5.47 -16.29 -1.66
N VAL A 128 -6.25 -17.15 -2.33
CA VAL A 128 -7.57 -17.59 -1.85
C VAL A 128 -7.43 -18.54 -0.65
N GLU A 129 -6.36 -19.33 -0.63
CA GLU A 129 -6.14 -20.38 0.36
C GLU A 129 -5.36 -19.85 1.58
N ILE A 130 -4.79 -18.63 1.53
CA ILE A 130 -4.01 -18.05 2.64
C ILE A 130 -4.82 -17.93 3.93
N GLU A 131 -6.07 -17.44 3.88
CA GLU A 131 -6.86 -17.22 5.09
C GLU A 131 -7.23 -18.55 5.76
N GLU A 132 -7.64 -19.54 4.97
CA GLU A 132 -7.98 -20.88 5.46
C GLU A 132 -6.75 -21.62 5.98
N HIS A 133 -5.62 -21.51 5.27
CA HIS A 133 -4.34 -22.11 5.65
C HIS A 133 -3.78 -21.46 6.93
N SER A 134 -3.81 -20.12 7.03
CA SER A 134 -3.34 -19.39 8.22
C SER A 134 -4.16 -19.72 9.47
N MET A 135 -5.47 -19.95 9.34
CA MET A 135 -6.31 -20.37 10.46
C MET A 135 -6.00 -21.81 10.90
N ALA A 136 -5.86 -22.74 9.95
CA ALA A 136 -5.50 -24.13 10.25
C ALA A 136 -4.12 -24.25 10.92
N GLU A 137 -3.16 -23.42 10.50
CA GLU A 137 -1.82 -23.39 11.07
C GLU A 137 -1.73 -22.69 12.43
N GLN A 138 -2.52 -21.64 12.66
CA GLN A 138 -2.58 -20.99 13.97
C GLN A 138 -3.09 -21.96 15.03
N ASP A 139 -4.08 -22.80 14.70
CA ASP A 139 -4.55 -23.88 15.57
C ASP A 139 -3.46 -24.94 15.83
N GLN A 140 -2.65 -25.25 14.81
CA GLN A 140 -1.55 -26.21 14.92
C GLN A 140 -0.34 -25.68 15.71
N GLN A 141 0.01 -24.39 15.55
CA GLN A 141 1.04 -23.71 16.34
C GLN A 141 0.62 -23.54 17.80
N THR A 142 -0.64 -23.23 18.07
CA THR A 142 -1.16 -23.14 19.45
C THR A 142 -1.05 -24.50 20.13
N PHE A 143 -1.46 -25.57 19.45
CA PHE A 143 -1.31 -26.94 19.93
C PHE A 143 0.17 -27.35 20.14
N SER A 144 1.06 -27.02 19.20
CA SER A 144 2.51 -27.32 19.30
C SER A 144 3.19 -26.56 20.44
N ASN A 145 2.84 -25.28 20.63
CA ASN A 145 3.35 -24.45 21.73
C ASN A 145 2.82 -24.92 23.08
N ASP A 146 1.58 -25.38 23.16
CA ASP A 146 1.01 -25.96 24.37
C ASP A 146 1.68 -27.30 24.72
N VAL A 147 1.93 -28.17 23.74
CA VAL A 147 2.71 -29.41 23.93
C VAL A 147 4.16 -29.12 24.34
N ARG A 148 4.80 -28.10 23.74
CA ARG A 148 6.17 -27.69 24.10
C ARG A 148 6.24 -27.08 25.50
N ARG A 149 5.22 -26.32 25.93
CA ARG A 149 5.11 -25.82 27.31
C ARG A 149 4.93 -26.97 28.31
N ILE A 150 4.15 -27.99 27.98
CA ILE A 150 3.99 -29.18 28.81
C ILE A 150 5.32 -29.94 28.94
N SER A 151 6.08 -30.15 27.85
CA SER A 151 7.41 -30.79 27.90
C SER A 151 8.50 -29.95 28.58
N LEU A 152 8.41 -28.62 28.56
CA LEU A 152 9.36 -27.76 29.28
C LEU A 152 9.10 -27.76 30.79
N CYS A 153 7.83 -27.86 31.23
CA CYS A 153 7.49 -28.06 32.64
C CYS A 153 7.93 -29.44 33.18
N GLU A 154 8.06 -30.47 32.32
CA GLU A 154 8.62 -31.77 32.72
C GLU A 154 10.15 -31.75 32.84
N ASN A 155 10.84 -30.96 32.01
CA ASN A 155 12.31 -30.88 32.02
C ASN A 155 12.88 -29.98 33.13
N GLU A 156 12.14 -28.97 33.60
CA GLU A 156 12.59 -28.14 34.75
C GLU A 156 12.54 -28.90 36.09
N ARG A 157 11.87 -30.06 36.17
CA ARG A 157 11.93 -30.95 37.35
C ARG A 157 13.18 -31.83 37.42
N GLN A 158 14.06 -31.83 36.41
CA GLN A 158 15.24 -32.71 36.38
C GLN A 158 16.59 -32.00 36.53
N THR A 159 16.64 -30.67 36.62
CA THR A 159 17.92 -29.94 36.76
C THR A 159 17.92 -28.98 37.94
N ASN A 160 17.91 -29.51 39.17
CA ASN A 160 18.51 -28.87 40.35
C ASN A 160 18.48 -29.84 41.54
N THR A 161 19.44 -30.76 41.58
CA THR A 161 19.85 -31.45 42.81
C THR A 161 21.37 -31.40 42.94
N ASP A 162 21.89 -30.21 43.23
CA ASP A 162 23.19 -30.12 43.91
C ASP A 162 22.95 -30.28 45.42
N PHE A 163 23.36 -31.45 45.90
CA PHE A 163 23.38 -31.88 47.29
C PHE A 163 24.30 -30.98 48.14
N PRO A 164 23.89 -30.66 49.38
CA PRO A 164 24.78 -30.83 50.51
C PRO A 164 24.22 -31.89 51.46
N LEU A 165 25.07 -32.89 51.69
CA LEU A 165 24.89 -33.97 52.65
C LEU A 165 24.85 -33.40 54.08
N THR A 166 23.71 -33.53 54.78
CA THR A 166 23.72 -33.51 56.25
C THR A 166 22.65 -34.46 56.81
N THR A 167 23.15 -35.62 57.24
CA THR A 167 22.71 -36.51 58.33
C THR A 167 21.36 -36.29 59.03
N THR A 168 20.55 -37.36 58.95
CA THR A 168 19.83 -38.05 60.05
C THR A 168 18.82 -37.25 60.87
N THR A 169 17.54 -37.61 60.77
CA THR A 169 16.73 -38.11 61.89
C THR A 169 15.51 -38.85 61.33
N THR A 170 15.32 -40.09 61.77
CA THR A 170 14.17 -40.96 61.50
C THR A 170 12.95 -40.49 62.30
N GLU A 171 11.90 -40.04 61.62
CA GLU A 171 10.55 -39.96 62.20
C GLU A 171 9.51 -40.52 61.23
N SER A 172 8.51 -41.19 61.80
CA SER A 172 7.49 -41.99 61.13
C SER A 172 6.59 -41.15 60.22
N TYR A 173 6.53 -41.53 58.94
CA TYR A 173 5.70 -40.89 57.93
C TYR A 173 4.26 -41.41 57.96
N ASP A 174 3.32 -40.50 58.21
CA ASP A 174 1.88 -40.71 58.10
C ASP A 174 1.45 -40.42 56.64
N PRO A 175 0.79 -41.34 55.91
CA PRO A 175 0.44 -41.16 54.49
C PRO A 175 -0.55 -40.02 54.22
N ASP A 176 -1.36 -39.62 55.21
CA ASP A 176 -2.41 -38.62 55.05
C ASP A 176 -1.87 -37.17 54.98
N THR A 177 -0.69 -36.90 55.53
CA THR A 177 -0.04 -35.57 55.46
C THR A 177 0.54 -35.27 54.07
N ILE A 178 0.99 -36.30 53.34
CA ILE A 178 1.60 -36.16 52.01
C ILE A 178 0.55 -35.69 50.98
N GLN A 179 -0.67 -36.22 51.04
CA GLN A 179 -1.75 -35.81 50.12
C GLN A 179 -2.21 -34.36 50.33
N PHE A 180 -2.13 -33.86 51.57
CA PHE A 180 -2.55 -32.50 51.91
C PHE A 180 -1.53 -31.45 51.43
N GLU A 181 -0.25 -31.82 51.36
CA GLU A 181 0.84 -30.97 50.90
C GLU A 181 0.82 -30.84 49.37
N GLU A 182 0.58 -31.94 48.64
CA GLU A 182 0.36 -31.92 47.18
C GLU A 182 -0.87 -31.08 46.79
N LEU A 183 -1.98 -31.19 47.53
CA LEU A 183 -3.17 -30.37 47.32
C LEU A 183 -2.88 -28.88 47.55
N ARG A 184 -2.04 -28.55 48.54
CA ARG A 184 -1.63 -27.17 48.81
C ARG A 184 -0.80 -26.60 47.67
N ASP A 185 0.11 -27.39 47.11
CA ASP A 185 0.92 -26.96 45.96
C ASP A 185 0.06 -26.74 44.71
N ILE A 186 -0.92 -27.61 44.46
CA ILE A 186 -1.89 -27.42 43.36
C ILE A 186 -2.68 -26.13 43.57
N ILE A 187 -3.14 -25.85 44.79
CA ILE A 187 -3.86 -24.61 45.12
C ILE A 187 -2.95 -23.40 44.88
N ASN A 188 -1.70 -23.42 45.32
CA ASN A 188 -0.76 -22.31 45.13
C ASN A 188 -0.50 -22.03 43.65
N VAL A 189 -0.32 -23.06 42.83
CA VAL A 189 -0.15 -22.94 41.37
C VAL A 189 -1.41 -22.35 40.72
N LEU A 190 -2.59 -22.83 41.10
CA LEU A 190 -3.86 -22.30 40.60
C LEU A 190 -4.09 -20.85 41.02
N THR A 191 -3.77 -20.49 42.27
CA THR A 191 -3.86 -19.12 42.76
C THR A 191 -2.92 -18.20 41.97
N GLY A 192 -1.66 -18.60 41.76
CA GLY A 192 -0.72 -17.83 40.94
C GLY A 192 -1.18 -17.69 39.48
N GLY A 193 -1.78 -18.74 38.90
CA GLY A 193 -2.37 -18.69 37.57
C GLY A 193 -3.56 -17.72 37.47
N ILE A 194 -4.45 -17.73 38.47
CA ILE A 194 -5.60 -16.81 38.54
C ILE A 194 -5.11 -15.36 38.68
N GLU A 195 -4.11 -15.11 39.52
CA GLU A 195 -3.53 -13.77 39.68
C GLU A 195 -2.87 -13.27 38.39
N ALA A 196 -2.10 -14.12 37.70
CA ALA A 196 -1.50 -13.77 36.41
C ALA A 196 -2.57 -13.41 35.37
N LEU A 197 -3.63 -14.22 35.26
CA LEU A 197 -4.76 -13.95 34.36
C LEU A 197 -5.50 -12.66 34.72
N ALA A 198 -5.70 -12.38 36.01
CA ALA A 198 -6.32 -11.13 36.46
C ALA A 198 -5.48 -9.90 36.06
N ASN A 199 -4.16 -9.99 36.22
CA ASN A 199 -3.24 -8.93 35.80
C ASN A 199 -3.24 -8.73 34.28
N ASP A 200 -3.24 -9.82 33.50
CA ASP A 200 -3.30 -9.76 32.04
C ASP A 200 -4.63 -9.17 31.56
N ALA A 201 -5.76 -9.56 32.18
CA ALA A 201 -7.08 -9.00 31.87
C ALA A 201 -7.13 -7.49 32.13
N GLN A 202 -6.55 -7.03 33.24
CA GLN A 202 -6.46 -5.60 33.55
C GLN A 202 -5.55 -4.85 32.57
N ARG A 203 -4.41 -5.43 32.19
CA ARG A 203 -3.52 -4.85 31.17
C ARG A 203 -4.23 -4.69 29.84
N LEU A 204 -4.88 -5.74 29.35
CA LEU A 204 -5.62 -5.73 28.08
C LEU A 204 -6.76 -4.71 28.11
N SER A 205 -7.46 -4.57 29.24
CA SER A 205 -8.49 -3.55 29.42
C SER A 205 -7.93 -2.12 29.26
N ASN A 206 -6.78 -1.85 29.87
CA ASN A 206 -6.11 -0.55 29.75
C ASN A 206 -5.62 -0.28 28.33
N GLU A 207 -5.01 -1.27 27.67
CA GLU A 207 -4.55 -1.17 26.28
C GLU A 207 -5.71 -0.92 25.32
N SER A 208 -6.83 -1.62 25.51
CA SER A 208 -8.06 -1.43 24.74
C SER A 208 -8.60 0.00 24.88
N LEU A 209 -8.66 0.51 26.11
CA LEU A 209 -9.09 1.89 26.36
C LEU A 209 -8.16 2.91 25.69
N GLN A 210 -6.85 2.71 25.76
CA GLN A 210 -5.87 3.58 25.11
C GLN A 210 -6.02 3.54 23.58
N ALA A 211 -6.18 2.35 22.99
CA ALA A 211 -6.41 2.20 21.56
C ALA A 211 -7.71 2.90 21.12
N HIS A 212 -8.76 2.85 21.94
CA HIS A 212 -10.01 3.57 21.67
C HIS A 212 -9.80 5.09 21.66
N ILE A 213 -9.07 5.64 22.63
CA ILE A 213 -8.79 7.08 22.70
C ILE A 213 -8.00 7.54 21.47
N ILE A 214 -6.96 6.80 21.08
CA ILE A 214 -6.14 7.12 19.90
C ILE A 214 -7.00 7.07 18.63
N ARG A 215 -7.85 6.04 18.50
CA ARG A 215 -8.77 5.90 17.37
C ARG A 215 -9.73 7.08 17.30
N GLN A 216 -10.32 7.48 18.42
CA GLN A 216 -11.24 8.61 18.48
C GLN A 216 -10.57 9.93 18.07
N ALA A 217 -9.39 10.21 18.62
CA ALA A 217 -8.62 11.40 18.23
C ALA A 217 -8.27 11.39 16.73
N GLY A 218 -7.88 10.23 16.18
CA GLY A 218 -7.65 10.06 14.75
C GLY A 218 -8.91 10.31 13.91
N THR A 219 -10.07 9.83 14.35
CA THR A 219 -11.33 10.09 13.64
C THR A 219 -11.73 11.56 13.64
N GLU A 220 -11.48 12.30 14.72
CA GLU A 220 -11.74 13.74 14.79
C GLU A 220 -10.83 14.52 13.82
N GLN A 221 -9.54 14.14 13.73
CA GLN A 221 -8.61 14.72 12.77
C GLN A 221 -9.02 14.45 11.32
N LEU A 222 -9.47 13.22 11.02
CA LEU A 222 -9.95 12.86 9.70
C LEU A 222 -11.21 13.64 9.30
N LEU A 223 -12.16 13.83 10.22
CA LEU A 223 -13.33 14.67 9.98
C LEU A 223 -12.94 16.12 9.71
N THR A 224 -11.98 16.65 10.46
CA THR A 224 -11.48 18.02 10.25
C THR A 224 -10.84 18.17 8.87
N LEU A 225 -9.98 17.22 8.47
CA LEU A 225 -9.35 17.21 7.15
C LEU A 225 -10.38 17.07 6.03
N LYS A 226 -11.38 16.19 6.21
CA LYS A 226 -12.47 16.00 5.25
C LYS A 226 -13.22 17.31 5.00
N ASN A 227 -13.63 18.02 6.05
CA ASN A 227 -14.31 19.30 5.90
C ASN A 227 -13.45 20.33 5.17
N SER A 228 -12.14 20.38 5.46
CA SER A 228 -11.21 21.28 4.78
C SER A 228 -11.05 20.97 3.28
N VAL A 229 -11.06 19.68 2.92
CA VAL A 229 -11.04 19.25 1.52
C VAL A 229 -12.35 19.64 0.82
N GLU A 230 -13.50 19.38 1.44
CA GLU A 230 -14.82 19.76 0.90
C GLU A 230 -14.92 21.28 0.68
N GLU A 231 -14.40 22.09 1.61
CA GLU A 231 -14.32 23.55 1.44
C GLU A 231 -13.40 23.94 0.28
N SER A 232 -12.25 23.29 0.14
CA SER A 232 -11.29 23.55 -0.94
C SER A 232 -11.88 23.19 -2.31
N ASP A 233 -12.60 22.07 -2.40
CA ASP A 233 -13.27 21.62 -3.61
C ASP A 233 -14.37 22.60 -4.03
N ALA A 234 -15.16 23.11 -3.09
CA ALA A 234 -16.16 24.15 -3.37
C ALA A 234 -15.54 25.44 -3.92
N VAL A 235 -14.36 25.83 -3.43
CA VAL A 235 -13.61 26.98 -3.96
C VAL A 235 -13.11 26.70 -5.37
N LEU A 236 -12.57 25.50 -5.64
CA LEU A 236 -12.11 25.12 -6.98
C LEU A 236 -13.26 25.09 -8.00
N GLU A 237 -14.42 24.60 -7.61
CA GLU A 237 -15.62 24.62 -8.45
C GLU A 237 -16.03 26.06 -8.80
N GLY A 238 -16.00 26.97 -7.82
CA GLY A 238 -16.24 28.40 -8.06
C GLY A 238 -15.22 29.04 -9.02
N ILE A 239 -13.93 28.68 -8.90
CA ILE A 239 -12.90 29.16 -9.83
C ILE A 239 -13.12 28.59 -11.23
N SER A 240 -13.45 27.30 -11.34
CA SER A 240 -13.75 26.66 -12.63
C SER A 240 -14.90 27.36 -13.35
N PHE A 241 -15.98 27.66 -12.63
CA PHE A 241 -17.11 28.40 -13.19
C PHE A 241 -16.71 29.79 -13.71
N ASN A 242 -15.91 30.53 -12.94
CA ASN A 242 -15.41 31.83 -13.37
C ASN A 242 -14.50 31.73 -14.60
N LEU A 243 -13.65 30.69 -14.69
CA LEU A 243 -12.83 30.44 -15.87
C LEU A 243 -13.67 30.13 -17.11
N ASP A 244 -14.77 29.41 -16.97
CA ASP A 244 -15.68 29.13 -18.08
C ASP A 244 -16.35 30.40 -18.61
N ILE A 245 -16.80 31.30 -17.72
CA ILE A 245 -17.33 32.62 -18.11
C ILE A 245 -16.26 33.41 -18.88
N LEU A 246 -15.05 33.51 -18.32
CA LEU A 246 -13.96 34.25 -18.97
C LEU A 246 -13.59 33.66 -20.33
N ARG A 247 -13.64 32.33 -20.47
CA ARG A 247 -13.38 31.64 -21.73
C ARG A 247 -14.47 31.93 -22.77
N GLN A 248 -15.72 31.99 -22.33
CA GLN A 248 -16.85 32.38 -23.20
C GLN A 248 -16.72 33.83 -23.66
N ASP A 249 -16.39 34.75 -22.76
CA ASP A 249 -16.17 36.16 -23.08
C ASP A 249 -14.99 36.36 -24.02
N PHE A 250 -13.89 35.64 -23.80
CA PHE A 250 -12.74 35.64 -24.70
C PHE A 250 -13.11 35.17 -26.10
N THR A 251 -13.91 34.10 -26.21
CA THR A 251 -14.35 33.56 -27.50
C THR A 251 -15.26 34.57 -28.23
N SER A 252 -16.17 35.23 -27.51
CA SER A 252 -17.03 36.29 -28.04
C SER A 252 -16.24 37.51 -28.51
N LEU A 253 -15.22 37.92 -27.75
CA LEU A 253 -14.31 39.00 -28.14
C LEU A 253 -13.49 38.62 -29.37
N GLN A 254 -13.00 37.39 -29.43
CA GLN A 254 -12.25 36.89 -30.58
C GLN A 254 -13.09 36.89 -31.86
N GLU A 255 -14.35 36.48 -31.78
CA GLU A 255 -15.30 36.54 -32.89
C GLU A 255 -15.50 37.99 -33.38
N LYS A 256 -15.75 38.93 -32.46
CA LYS A 256 -15.89 40.35 -32.81
C LYS A 256 -14.63 40.91 -33.47
N VAL A 257 -13.44 40.58 -32.97
CA VAL A 257 -12.17 41.02 -33.56
C VAL A 257 -12.00 40.47 -34.97
N ASN A 258 -12.33 39.18 -35.18
CA ASN A 258 -12.29 38.57 -36.51
C ASN A 258 -13.29 39.22 -37.48
N ASP A 259 -14.50 39.55 -37.01
CA ASP A 259 -15.49 40.29 -37.79
C ASP A 259 -14.96 41.67 -38.21
N PHE A 260 -14.29 42.38 -37.30
CA PHE A 260 -13.64 43.67 -37.62
C PHE A 260 -12.46 43.52 -38.57
N GLN A 261 -11.67 42.44 -38.50
CA GLN A 261 -10.59 42.16 -39.45
C GLN A 261 -11.09 41.86 -40.87
N CYS A 262 -12.33 41.37 -41.02
CA CYS A 262 -12.95 41.16 -42.33
C CYS A 262 -13.43 42.48 -42.98
N VAL A 263 -13.44 43.60 -42.25
CA VAL A 263 -13.82 44.93 -42.75
C VAL A 263 -12.67 45.92 -42.58
N SER A 264 -11.81 45.97 -43.60
CA SER A 264 -10.92 47.07 -44.02
C SER A 264 -9.53 46.55 -44.40
N TYR A 265 -9.35 46.24 -45.68
CA TYR A 265 -8.01 46.11 -46.27
C TYR A 265 -7.60 47.38 -47.05
N ASP A 266 -8.45 48.40 -47.09
CA ASP A 266 -8.26 49.63 -47.86
C ASP A 266 -8.52 50.93 -47.04
N GLY A 267 -8.86 50.82 -45.76
CA GLY A 267 -9.20 51.98 -44.91
C GLY A 267 -10.58 52.60 -45.20
N THR A 268 -11.41 51.96 -46.05
CA THR A 268 -12.77 52.42 -46.34
C THR A 268 -13.76 51.72 -45.41
N PHE A 269 -14.43 52.46 -44.53
CA PHE A 269 -15.51 51.91 -43.71
C PHE A 269 -16.72 51.57 -44.59
N LEU A 270 -17.02 50.29 -44.78
CA LEU A 270 -18.24 49.81 -45.42
C LEU A 270 -19.34 49.59 -44.37
N TRP A 271 -20.28 50.52 -44.31
CA TRP A 271 -21.47 50.42 -43.45
C TRP A 271 -22.54 49.65 -44.22
N LYS A 272 -22.82 48.39 -43.84
CA LYS A 272 -23.90 47.62 -44.45
C LYS A 272 -25.24 48.07 -43.86
N ILE A 273 -26.02 48.86 -44.61
CA ILE A 273 -27.39 49.20 -44.22
C ILE A 273 -28.28 47.99 -44.50
N THR A 274 -28.57 47.19 -43.48
CA THR A 274 -29.61 46.17 -43.54
C THR A 274 -30.98 46.81 -43.28
N ASN A 275 -31.99 46.47 -44.09
CA ASN A 275 -33.38 46.99 -44.09
C ASN A 275 -33.69 48.23 -44.96
N VAL A 276 -33.07 48.38 -46.13
CA VAL A 276 -33.63 49.30 -47.15
C VAL A 276 -34.85 48.64 -47.79
N LYS A 277 -36.04 48.93 -47.28
CA LYS A 277 -37.30 48.64 -48.00
C LYS A 277 -37.38 49.58 -49.20
N GLY A 278 -36.98 49.09 -50.36
CA GLY A 278 -37.18 49.79 -51.63
C GLY A 278 -38.68 49.94 -51.88
N LYS A 279 -39.18 51.18 -51.88
CA LYS A 279 -40.45 51.50 -52.53
C LYS A 279 -40.19 51.47 -54.04
N MET A 280 -40.69 50.43 -54.71
CA MET A 280 -41.15 50.55 -56.09
C MET A 280 -42.66 50.79 -56.06
#